data_AF-A0A1N6FS55-F1
#
_entry.id   AF-A0A1N6FS55-F1
#
_cell.length_a   1.000
_cell.length_b   1.000
_cell.length_c   1.000
_cell.angle_alpha   90.00
_cell.angle_beta   90.00
_cell.angle_gamma   90.00
#
_symmetry.space_group_name_H-M   'P 1'
#
loop_
_entity.id
_entity.type
_entity.pdbx_description
1 polymer ?
#
loop_
_entity_poly.entity_id
_entity_poly.type
_entity_poly.pdbx_seq_one_letter_code
_entity_poly.pdbx_strand_id
1 'polypeptide(L)'
;MNINGYINMSALLRIRYISTHYLLLLLLLVPVSCPIAAQSLHIDSKGYALGQLSGVHRERAGNRAIRGDILLGHEGNFTLNRQQVEQQPSGFIANPWSFCFEDDRYDELEKLVGSYVVLEYKTPRKSALLSCSAINELIHIYPVSQRRLLNQTQFVTDELGLHNEVSSGVEFGVITNVIESEERNRRYSLTLQVGNSGNQFRHFNTMDPDLFYFAVECLKMAVNVRIHYIEQFSKGLHYDGGTILYVWKVEILGRGVN
;
A
#
# COMPACT_ATOMS: atom_id res chain seq x y z
N MET A 1 85.89 -25.00 19.56
CA MET A 1 85.67 -23.59 19.91
C MET A 1 84.29 -23.19 19.44
N ASN A 2 83.54 -22.54 20.33
CA ASN A 2 82.10 -22.42 20.34
C ASN A 2 81.69 -21.04 19.79
N ILE A 3 81.01 -20.99 18.65
CA ILE A 3 80.30 -19.80 18.14
C ILE A 3 78.94 -20.26 17.56
N ASN A 4 78.21 -21.06 18.33
CA ASN A 4 76.79 -21.32 18.11
C ASN A 4 76.02 -20.53 19.16
N GLY A 5 75.41 -19.41 18.81
CA GLY A 5 74.56 -18.72 19.80
C GLY A 5 73.93 -17.38 19.46
N TYR A 6 74.29 -16.70 18.37
CA TYR A 6 73.81 -15.31 18.17
C TYR A 6 73.12 -15.01 16.84
N ILE A 7 72.84 -16.02 16.02
CA ILE A 7 72.03 -15.86 14.81
C ILE A 7 70.82 -16.79 14.94
N ASN A 8 69.81 -16.36 15.70
CA ASN A 8 68.43 -16.85 15.49
C ASN A 8 67.37 -16.13 16.32
N MET A 9 67.73 -15.34 17.33
CA MET A 9 66.69 -14.70 18.16
C MET A 9 66.07 -13.45 17.49
N SER A 10 66.86 -12.66 16.76
CA SER A 10 66.38 -11.46 16.06
C SER A 10 65.54 -11.78 14.81
N ALA A 11 65.87 -12.86 14.10
CA ALA A 11 65.11 -13.32 12.93
C ALA A 11 63.74 -13.91 13.34
N LEU A 12 63.70 -14.73 14.40
CA LEU A 12 62.45 -15.29 14.94
C LEU A 12 61.52 -14.21 15.51
N LEU A 13 62.06 -13.17 16.16
CA LEU A 13 61.28 -12.02 16.63
C LEU A 13 60.67 -11.21 15.48
N ARG A 14 61.42 -10.98 14.39
CA ARG A 14 60.90 -10.27 13.21
C ARG A 14 59.82 -11.05 12.46
N ILE A 15 59.95 -12.37 12.32
CA ILE A 15 58.93 -13.22 11.67
C ILE A 15 57.62 -13.23 12.48
N ARG A 16 57.71 -13.30 13.83
CA ARG A 16 56.53 -13.19 14.70
C ARG A 16 55.85 -11.83 14.62
N TYR A 17 56.63 -10.74 14.54
CA TYR A 17 56.09 -9.38 14.46
C TYR A 17 55.42 -9.09 13.11
N ILE A 18 55.96 -9.63 12.03
CA ILE A 18 55.36 -9.52 10.69
C ILE A 18 54.06 -10.33 10.63
N SER A 19 54.07 -11.57 11.17
CA SER A 19 52.89 -12.43 11.24
C SER A 19 51.74 -11.80 12.04
N THR A 20 52.01 -11.16 13.18
CA THR A 20 50.98 -10.49 13.98
C THR A 20 50.43 -9.23 13.30
N HIS A 21 51.23 -8.47 12.57
CA HIS A 21 50.74 -7.32 11.80
C HIS A 21 49.84 -7.72 10.63
N TYR A 22 50.16 -8.81 9.91
CA TYR A 22 49.27 -9.34 8.88
C TYR A 22 47.95 -9.88 9.47
N LEU A 23 48.01 -10.53 10.64
CA LEU A 23 46.80 -11.02 11.32
C LEU A 23 45.91 -9.86 11.79
N LEU A 24 46.51 -8.77 12.29
CA LEU A 24 45.79 -7.56 12.73
C LEU A 24 45.19 -6.80 11.53
N LEU A 25 45.92 -6.74 10.41
CA LEU A 25 45.43 -6.13 9.16
C LEU A 25 44.27 -6.94 8.56
N LEU A 26 44.33 -8.27 8.63
CA LEU A 26 43.24 -9.17 8.22
C LEU A 26 42.00 -9.03 9.12
N LEU A 27 42.17 -8.79 10.42
CA LEU A 27 41.07 -8.51 11.35
C LEU A 27 40.41 -7.14 11.12
N LEU A 28 41.16 -6.14 10.66
CA LEU A 28 40.63 -4.82 10.25
C LEU A 28 39.96 -4.84 8.87
N LEU A 29 40.27 -5.84 8.04
CA LEU A 29 39.67 -6.07 6.73
C LEU A 29 38.42 -6.96 6.76
N VAL A 30 38.00 -7.44 7.93
CA VAL A 30 36.65 -8.01 8.06
C VAL A 30 35.70 -6.83 7.86
N PRO A 31 34.97 -6.73 6.72
CA PRO A 31 33.94 -5.73 6.64
C PRO A 31 33.04 -5.99 7.84
N VAL A 32 32.85 -4.97 8.68
CA VAL A 32 31.69 -4.93 9.56
C VAL A 32 30.53 -5.06 8.58
N SER A 33 30.07 -6.30 8.40
CA SER A 33 28.89 -6.61 7.63
C SER A 33 27.79 -5.96 8.44
N CYS A 34 27.59 -4.67 8.18
CA CYS A 34 26.39 -3.99 8.57
C CYS A 34 25.31 -4.93 8.07
N PRO A 35 24.52 -5.55 8.96
CA PRO A 35 23.40 -6.32 8.47
C PRO A 35 22.57 -5.29 7.75
N ILE A 36 22.66 -5.28 6.42
CA ILE A 36 21.59 -4.78 5.57
C ILE A 36 20.48 -5.71 5.98
N ALA A 37 19.71 -5.29 6.99
CA ALA A 37 18.47 -5.91 7.35
C ALA A 37 17.71 -5.85 6.04
N ALA A 38 17.71 -6.96 5.31
CA ALA A 38 16.75 -7.21 4.26
C ALA A 38 15.43 -7.07 5.02
N GLN A 39 14.86 -5.88 4.95
CA GLN A 39 13.52 -5.65 5.43
C GLN A 39 12.71 -6.64 4.62
N SER A 40 12.32 -7.74 5.23
CA SER A 40 11.28 -8.59 4.68
C SER A 40 10.08 -7.66 4.62
N LEU A 41 9.86 -7.05 3.45
CA LEU A 41 8.71 -6.22 3.22
C LEU A 41 7.53 -7.18 3.12
N HIS A 42 7.08 -7.62 4.29
CA HIS A 42 5.94 -8.49 4.53
C HIS A 42 4.72 -7.60 4.53
N ILE A 43 4.12 -7.43 3.36
CA ILE A 43 2.94 -6.57 3.20
C ILE A 43 1.84 -7.42 2.60
N ASP A 44 1.08 -8.04 3.49
CA ASP A 44 -0.29 -8.48 3.25
C ASP A 44 -1.15 -7.24 3.52
N SER A 45 -1.50 -6.51 2.47
CA SER A 45 -2.53 -5.47 2.56
C SER A 45 -3.76 -5.97 1.83
N LYS A 46 -4.93 -5.71 2.40
CA LYS A 46 -6.22 -6.04 1.81
C LYS A 46 -6.90 -4.75 1.41
N GLY A 47 -7.44 -4.70 0.20
CA GLY A 47 -8.11 -3.51 -0.29
C GLY A 47 -9.38 -3.79 -1.07
N TYR A 48 -10.16 -2.73 -1.22
CA TYR A 48 -11.35 -2.69 -2.05
C TYR A 48 -11.25 -1.51 -3.02
N ALA A 49 -11.44 -1.75 -4.32
CA ALA A 49 -11.44 -0.71 -5.33
C ALA A 49 -12.74 -0.74 -6.14
N LEU A 50 -13.36 0.42 -6.33
CA LEU A 50 -14.55 0.63 -7.14
C LEU A 50 -14.15 1.23 -8.49
N GLY A 51 -14.65 0.69 -9.58
CA GLY A 51 -14.45 1.26 -10.91
C GLY A 51 -15.25 0.54 -11.99
N GLN A 52 -15.23 1.05 -13.22
CA GLN A 52 -15.78 0.32 -14.37
C GLN A 52 -14.75 -0.69 -14.86
N LEU A 53 -15.11 -1.97 -14.97
CA LEU A 53 -14.20 -2.97 -15.54
C LEU A 53 -13.97 -2.67 -17.02
N SER A 54 -12.76 -2.27 -17.42
CA SER A 54 -12.46 -1.94 -18.82
C SER A 54 -12.11 -3.16 -19.65
N GLY A 55 -11.45 -4.14 -19.06
CA GLY A 55 -10.99 -5.30 -19.80
C GLY A 55 -10.33 -6.36 -18.94
N VAL A 56 -10.26 -7.55 -19.52
CA VAL A 56 -9.48 -8.68 -19.02
C VAL A 56 -8.64 -9.23 -20.16
N HIS A 57 -7.34 -9.38 -19.93
CA HIS A 57 -6.33 -9.66 -20.94
C HIS A 57 -5.43 -10.80 -20.47
N ARG A 58 -5.31 -11.84 -21.30
CA ARG A 58 -4.31 -12.89 -21.08
C ARG A 58 -2.92 -12.30 -21.34
N GLU A 59 -2.04 -12.33 -20.35
CA GLU A 59 -0.64 -11.98 -20.57
C GLU A 59 0.02 -13.07 -21.42
N ARG A 60 0.74 -12.68 -22.47
CA ARG A 60 1.37 -13.62 -23.41
C ARG A 60 2.59 -14.34 -22.83
N ALA A 61 3.02 -14.00 -21.61
CA ALA A 61 4.29 -14.43 -21.05
C ALA A 61 4.11 -15.46 -19.94
N GLY A 62 4.12 -16.76 -20.28
CA GLY A 62 4.51 -17.92 -19.44
C GLY A 62 3.74 -18.22 -18.14
N ASN A 63 3.12 -17.23 -17.51
CA ASN A 63 2.31 -17.32 -16.33
C ASN A 63 0.85 -17.48 -16.74
N ARG A 64 0.11 -18.34 -16.02
CA ARG A 64 -1.33 -18.55 -16.22
C ARG A 64 -2.19 -17.38 -15.70
N ALA A 65 -1.57 -16.35 -15.12
CA ALA A 65 -2.27 -15.17 -14.65
C ALA A 65 -2.81 -14.34 -15.81
N ILE A 66 -4.06 -13.94 -15.66
CA ILE A 66 -4.76 -12.98 -16.49
C ILE A 66 -4.76 -11.66 -15.76
N ARG A 67 -4.58 -10.57 -16.51
CA ARG A 67 -4.66 -9.21 -15.98
C ARG A 67 -6.03 -8.63 -16.25
N GLY A 68 -6.59 -7.92 -15.28
CA GLY A 68 -7.75 -7.05 -15.45
C GLY A 68 -7.43 -5.62 -15.06
N ASP A 69 -8.16 -4.68 -15.63
CA ASP A 69 -8.02 -3.26 -15.36
C ASP A 69 -9.41 -2.64 -15.08
N ILE A 70 -9.49 -1.74 -14.11
CA ILE A 70 -10.68 -0.92 -13.83
C ILE A 70 -10.39 0.54 -14.14
N LEU A 71 -11.39 1.24 -14.66
CA LEU A 71 -11.35 2.68 -14.91
C LEU A 71 -12.03 3.43 -13.77
N LEU A 72 -11.36 4.50 -13.34
CA LEU A 72 -11.94 5.51 -12.49
C LEU A 72 -12.30 6.74 -13.31
N GLY A 73 -13.50 7.30 -13.10
CA GLY A 73 -13.88 8.57 -13.70
C GLY A 73 -14.06 8.53 -15.23
N HIS A 74 -14.04 9.72 -15.85
CA HIS A 74 -14.32 9.91 -17.28
C HIS A 74 -13.10 9.67 -18.18
N GLU A 75 -11.88 9.76 -17.65
CA GLU A 75 -10.65 9.55 -18.41
C GLU A 75 -9.72 8.60 -17.64
N GLY A 76 -9.55 7.40 -18.21
CA GLY A 76 -8.73 6.33 -17.67
C GLY A 76 -7.26 6.71 -17.47
N ASN A 77 -6.60 5.99 -16.56
CA ASN A 77 -5.24 6.16 -16.06
C ASN A 77 -5.08 7.21 -14.96
N PHE A 78 -5.60 6.90 -13.77
CA PHE A 78 -5.12 7.56 -12.56
C PHE A 78 -3.77 6.94 -12.17
N THR A 79 -2.72 7.75 -12.17
CA THR A 79 -1.44 7.43 -11.55
C THR A 79 -1.31 8.35 -10.35
N LEU A 80 -1.08 7.77 -9.17
CA LEU A 80 -0.79 8.56 -7.98
C LEU A 80 0.47 9.39 -8.22
N ASN A 81 0.39 10.69 -8.01
CA ASN A 81 1.58 11.53 -8.10
C ASN A 81 2.51 11.21 -6.92
N ARG A 82 3.78 11.59 -7.02
CA ARG A 82 4.82 11.24 -6.03
C ARG A 82 4.45 11.67 -4.60
N GLN A 83 3.82 12.83 -4.44
CA GLN A 83 3.36 13.33 -3.14
C GLN A 83 2.22 12.47 -2.56
N GLN A 84 1.29 11.99 -3.40
CA GLN A 84 0.22 11.07 -2.99
C GLN A 84 0.75 9.68 -2.64
N VAL A 85 1.79 9.21 -3.34
CA VAL A 85 2.50 7.96 -3.00
C VAL A 85 3.25 8.09 -1.68
N GLU A 86 3.84 9.26 -1.40
CA GLU A 86 4.55 9.54 -0.13
C GLU A 86 3.59 9.68 1.07
N GLN A 87 2.33 10.09 0.82
CA GLN A 87 1.26 10.10 1.83
C GLN A 87 0.63 8.72 2.07
N GLN A 88 0.95 7.73 1.24
CA GLN A 88 0.46 6.36 1.40
C GLN A 88 1.38 5.57 2.35
N PRO A 89 0.82 4.58 3.07
CA PRO A 89 1.63 3.65 3.85
C PRO A 89 2.71 3.00 2.97
N SER A 90 3.88 2.76 3.56
CA SER A 90 4.98 2.05 2.90
C SER A 90 4.50 0.73 2.28
N GLY A 91 4.89 0.49 1.02
CA GLY A 91 4.58 -0.73 0.26
C GLY A 91 3.20 -0.81 -0.39
N PHE A 92 2.55 0.33 -0.55
CA PHE A 92 1.46 0.49 -1.50
C PHE A 92 1.92 0.17 -2.94
N ILE A 93 1.19 -0.67 -3.66
CA ILE A 93 1.38 -0.84 -5.10
C ILE A 93 0.67 0.34 -5.78
N ALA A 94 1.43 1.16 -6.51
CA ALA A 94 1.03 2.46 -7.06
C ALA A 94 -0.24 2.48 -7.94
N ASN A 95 -0.86 1.32 -8.21
CA ASN A 95 -2.04 1.19 -9.03
C ASN A 95 -3.00 0.13 -8.45
N PRO A 96 -3.97 0.50 -7.59
CA PRO A 96 -5.04 -0.39 -7.14
C PRO A 96 -6.07 -0.72 -8.23
N TRP A 97 -5.92 -0.15 -9.44
CA TRP A 97 -6.85 -0.30 -10.56
C TRP A 97 -6.45 -1.37 -11.57
N SER A 98 -5.32 -2.04 -11.35
CA SER A 98 -4.94 -3.25 -12.09
C SER A 98 -4.83 -4.42 -11.13
N PHE A 99 -5.30 -5.58 -11.57
CA PHE A 99 -5.30 -6.81 -10.79
C PHE A 99 -4.98 -8.02 -11.66
N CYS A 100 -4.58 -9.11 -11.02
CA CYS A 100 -4.42 -10.41 -11.64
C CYS A 100 -5.37 -11.44 -11.04
N PHE A 101 -5.62 -12.50 -11.80
CA PHE A 101 -6.37 -13.67 -11.38
C PHE A 101 -6.00 -14.88 -12.25
N GLU A 102 -6.41 -16.07 -11.86
CA GLU A 102 -6.17 -17.31 -12.63
C GLU A 102 -7.19 -17.48 -13.76
N ASP A 103 -6.84 -18.23 -14.82
CA ASP A 103 -7.66 -18.37 -16.04
C ASP A 103 -9.05 -19.00 -15.81
N ASP A 104 -9.25 -19.72 -14.70
CA ASP A 104 -10.53 -20.36 -14.35
C ASP A 104 -11.69 -19.38 -14.12
N ARG A 105 -11.39 -18.09 -13.89
CA ARG A 105 -12.40 -17.03 -13.72
C ARG A 105 -12.56 -16.12 -14.94
N TYR A 106 -11.91 -16.42 -16.07
CA TYR A 106 -11.94 -15.55 -17.26
C TYR A 106 -13.36 -15.28 -17.76
N ASP A 107 -14.14 -16.33 -18.01
CA ASP A 107 -15.49 -16.22 -18.58
C ASP A 107 -16.48 -15.53 -17.62
N GLU A 108 -16.23 -15.57 -16.31
CA GLU A 108 -17.00 -14.84 -15.29
C GLU A 108 -16.73 -13.34 -15.41
N LEU A 109 -15.46 -12.95 -15.42
CA LEU A 109 -15.04 -11.55 -15.42
C LEU A 109 -15.25 -10.87 -16.77
N GLU A 110 -15.08 -11.60 -17.88
CA GLU A 110 -15.32 -11.06 -19.24
C GLU A 110 -16.76 -10.55 -19.38
N LYS A 111 -17.74 -11.22 -18.76
CA LYS A 111 -19.15 -10.80 -18.77
C LYS A 111 -19.43 -9.53 -17.99
N LEU A 112 -18.53 -9.15 -17.07
CA LEU A 112 -18.65 -7.94 -16.26
C LEU A 112 -17.98 -6.73 -16.93
N VAL A 113 -17.29 -6.91 -18.06
CA VAL A 113 -16.63 -5.81 -18.78
C VAL A 113 -17.66 -4.76 -19.19
N GLY A 114 -17.33 -3.49 -18.96
CA GLY A 114 -18.22 -2.35 -19.12
C GLY A 114 -19.14 -2.09 -17.92
N SER A 115 -19.21 -2.98 -16.93
CA SER A 115 -20.01 -2.79 -15.71
C SER A 115 -19.18 -2.16 -14.59
N TYR A 116 -19.84 -1.39 -13.72
CA TYR A 116 -19.24 -0.95 -12.46
C TYR A 116 -19.14 -2.11 -11.48
N VAL A 117 -17.93 -2.33 -10.97
CA VAL A 117 -17.57 -3.43 -10.10
C VAL A 117 -16.77 -2.94 -8.90
N VAL A 118 -16.77 -3.77 -7.87
CA VAL A 118 -15.93 -3.61 -6.69
C VAL A 118 -15.00 -4.80 -6.65
N LEU A 119 -13.70 -4.53 -6.71
CA LEU A 119 -12.64 -5.51 -6.57
C LEU A 119 -12.28 -5.61 -5.09
N GLU A 120 -12.25 -6.81 -4.55
CA GLU A 120 -11.56 -7.11 -3.30
C GLU A 120 -10.24 -7.78 -3.66
N TYR A 121 -9.14 -7.23 -3.15
CA TYR A 121 -7.80 -7.64 -3.55
C TYR A 121 -6.85 -7.72 -2.37
N LYS A 122 -5.71 -8.39 -2.59
CA LYS A 122 -4.55 -8.34 -1.69
C LYS A 122 -3.27 -8.00 -2.45
N THR A 123 -2.32 -7.36 -1.79
CA THR A 123 -0.99 -7.13 -2.38
C THR A 123 -0.18 -8.43 -2.41
N PRO A 124 0.46 -8.76 -3.54
CA PRO A 124 1.30 -9.96 -3.64
C PRO A 124 2.45 -9.91 -2.63
N ARG A 125 2.68 -11.03 -1.94
CA ARG A 125 3.87 -11.22 -1.09
C ARG A 125 5.09 -11.23 -2.00
N LYS A 126 6.08 -10.36 -1.76
CA LYS A 126 7.33 -10.27 -2.56
C LYS A 126 8.12 -11.58 -2.68
N SER A 127 7.88 -12.55 -1.80
CA SER A 127 8.53 -13.88 -1.81
C SER A 127 7.70 -14.98 -2.48
N ALA A 128 6.49 -14.67 -2.96
CA ALA A 128 5.62 -15.67 -3.52
C ALA A 128 6.01 -15.91 -4.98
N LEU A 129 6.35 -17.16 -5.31
CA LEU A 129 6.60 -17.69 -6.65
C LEU A 129 5.32 -17.69 -7.54
N LEU A 130 4.40 -16.75 -7.30
CA LEU A 130 3.05 -16.72 -7.83
C LEU A 130 2.98 -15.94 -9.13
N SER A 131 2.03 -16.34 -9.97
CA SER A 131 1.68 -15.78 -11.27
C SER A 131 1.48 -14.25 -11.28
N CYS A 132 1.33 -13.63 -10.10
CA CYS A 132 0.89 -12.27 -9.80
C CYS A 132 1.95 -11.38 -9.12
N SER A 133 3.24 -11.57 -9.39
CA SER A 133 4.33 -11.01 -8.56
C SER A 133 4.43 -9.48 -8.46
N ALA A 134 3.70 -8.71 -9.30
CA ALA A 134 3.83 -7.25 -9.40
C ALA A 134 2.51 -6.46 -9.38
N ILE A 135 1.35 -7.12 -9.37
CA ILE A 135 0.03 -6.49 -9.40
C ILE A 135 -0.89 -7.13 -8.35
N ASN A 136 -1.95 -6.42 -7.94
CA ASN A 136 -2.83 -6.89 -6.88
C ASN A 136 -3.51 -8.21 -7.26
N GLU A 137 -3.55 -9.17 -6.34
CA GLU A 137 -4.23 -10.45 -6.54
C GLU A 137 -5.72 -10.28 -6.23
N LEU A 138 -6.57 -10.60 -7.21
CA LEU A 138 -8.01 -10.56 -7.04
C LEU A 138 -8.47 -11.68 -6.09
N ILE A 139 -9.19 -11.29 -5.05
CA ILE A 139 -9.88 -12.21 -4.15
C ILE A 139 -11.31 -12.38 -4.66
N HIS A 140 -12.08 -11.30 -4.75
CA HIS A 140 -13.46 -11.31 -5.20
C HIS A 140 -13.78 -10.10 -6.08
N ILE A 141 -14.79 -10.26 -6.93
CA ILE A 141 -15.37 -9.18 -7.73
C ILE A 141 -16.87 -9.15 -7.47
N TYR A 142 -17.40 -7.96 -7.23
CA TYR A 142 -18.81 -7.75 -6.96
C TYR A 142 -19.37 -6.74 -7.97
N PRO A 143 -20.48 -7.03 -8.67
CA PRO A 143 -21.18 -5.97 -9.39
C PRO A 143 -21.74 -4.95 -8.40
N VAL A 144 -21.64 -3.67 -8.71
CA VAL A 144 -22.21 -2.61 -7.86
C VAL A 144 -23.73 -2.76 -7.82
N SER A 145 -24.26 -3.07 -6.64
CA SER A 145 -25.70 -3.23 -6.44
C SER A 145 -26.30 -2.00 -5.75
N GLN A 146 -26.91 -1.13 -6.54
CA GLN A 146 -27.59 0.09 -6.07
C GLN A 146 -28.89 -0.19 -5.27
N ARG A 147 -29.31 -1.45 -5.17
CA ARG A 147 -30.58 -1.85 -4.53
C ARG A 147 -30.45 -2.15 -3.04
N ARG A 148 -29.23 -2.19 -2.50
CA ARG A 148 -29.00 -2.45 -1.08
C ARG A 148 -29.36 -1.18 -0.29
N LEU A 149 -30.21 -1.30 0.72
CA LEU A 149 -30.46 -0.23 1.69
C LEU A 149 -29.44 -0.39 2.82
N LEU A 150 -28.75 0.68 3.18
CA LEU A 150 -27.91 0.70 4.38
C LEU A 150 -28.78 1.08 5.57
N ASN A 151 -28.72 0.26 6.62
CA ASN A 151 -29.39 0.55 7.89
C ASN A 151 -28.75 1.76 8.59
N GLN A 152 -27.48 2.02 8.30
CA GLN A 152 -26.70 3.11 8.87
C GLN A 152 -26.40 4.14 7.78
N THR A 153 -26.78 5.40 8.04
CA THR A 153 -26.59 6.52 7.10
C THR A 153 -25.36 7.36 7.43
N GLN A 154 -24.77 7.17 8.60
CA GLN A 154 -23.55 7.85 9.02
C GLN A 154 -22.78 7.03 10.04
N PHE A 155 -21.47 7.22 10.08
CA PHE A 155 -20.58 6.71 11.10
C PHE A 155 -19.73 7.86 11.65
N VAL A 156 -19.59 7.92 12.96
CA VAL A 156 -18.75 8.89 13.68
C VAL A 156 -17.80 8.08 14.55
N THR A 157 -16.50 8.38 14.47
CA THR A 157 -15.51 7.72 15.32
C THR A 157 -15.64 8.17 16.77
N ASP A 158 -15.44 7.24 17.69
CA ASP A 158 -15.29 7.54 19.11
C ASP A 158 -13.84 7.91 19.48
N GLU A 159 -12.87 7.63 18.58
CA GLU A 159 -11.43 7.77 18.80
C GLU A 159 -10.85 9.02 18.14
N LEU A 160 -11.27 10.20 18.59
CA LEU A 160 -10.63 11.45 18.18
C LEU A 160 -9.46 11.78 19.13
N GLY A 161 -8.29 11.23 18.83
CA GLY A 161 -7.02 11.65 19.43
C GLY A 161 -6.65 13.08 19.01
N LEU A 162 -7.38 14.07 19.52
CA LEU A 162 -7.36 15.50 19.15
C LEU A 162 -6.06 16.25 19.52
N HIS A 163 -5.01 15.56 19.95
CA HIS A 163 -3.86 16.22 20.56
C HIS A 163 -2.96 17.01 19.58
N ASN A 164 -3.21 16.97 18.25
CA ASN A 164 -2.39 17.68 17.25
C ASN A 164 -3.18 18.15 16.01
N GLU A 165 -4.45 18.56 16.16
CA GLU A 165 -5.22 19.12 15.04
C GLU A 165 -4.61 20.45 14.55
N VAL A 166 -4.36 20.53 13.25
CA VAL A 166 -3.92 21.76 12.56
C VAL A 166 -5.13 22.49 11.97
N SER A 167 -6.01 21.75 11.31
CA SER A 167 -7.23 22.26 10.69
C SER A 167 -8.27 21.14 10.59
N SER A 168 -9.52 21.51 10.31
CA SER A 168 -10.61 20.58 10.00
C SER A 168 -11.30 20.99 8.71
N GLY A 169 -11.92 20.01 8.04
CA GLY A 169 -12.60 20.24 6.78
C GLY A 169 -13.62 19.17 6.44
N VAL A 170 -14.30 19.40 5.32
CA VAL A 170 -15.36 18.54 4.80
C VAL A 170 -15.15 18.36 3.30
N GLU A 171 -15.24 17.12 2.83
CA GLU A 171 -15.19 16.78 1.42
C GLU A 171 -16.40 15.96 0.97
N PHE A 172 -16.72 16.05 -0.32
CA PHE A 172 -17.88 15.43 -0.93
C PHE A 172 -17.45 14.59 -2.13
N GLY A 173 -17.97 13.36 -2.23
CA GLY A 173 -17.60 12.49 -3.35
C GLY A 173 -18.03 11.05 -3.21
N VAL A 174 -17.42 10.17 -4.00
CA VAL A 174 -17.61 8.71 -3.93
C VAL A 174 -16.31 8.07 -3.47
N ILE A 175 -16.40 7.14 -2.50
CA ILE A 175 -15.23 6.40 -2.03
C ILE A 175 -14.87 5.37 -3.12
N THR A 176 -13.67 5.50 -3.70
CA THR A 176 -13.23 4.66 -4.82
C THR A 176 -12.21 3.61 -4.41
N ASN A 177 -11.56 3.78 -3.28
CA ASN A 177 -10.60 2.81 -2.78
C ASN A 177 -10.55 2.83 -1.24
N VAL A 178 -10.46 1.67 -0.60
CA VAL A 178 -10.22 1.55 0.85
C VAL A 178 -9.23 0.42 1.08
N ILE A 179 -8.19 0.64 1.88
CA ILE A 179 -7.11 -0.34 2.13
C ILE A 179 -6.83 -0.46 3.61
N GLU A 180 -6.71 -1.71 4.06
CA GLU A 180 -6.15 -2.12 5.33
C GLU A 180 -4.71 -2.63 5.10
N SER A 181 -3.75 -2.03 5.79
CA SER A 181 -2.35 -2.48 5.81
C SER A 181 -2.00 -3.01 7.19
N GLU A 182 -1.41 -4.21 7.25
CA GLU A 182 -0.94 -4.83 8.50
C GLU A 182 0.50 -4.42 8.87
N GLU A 183 1.09 -3.41 8.22
CA GLU A 183 2.50 -3.06 8.44
C GLU A 183 2.76 -2.45 9.83
N ARG A 184 3.28 -3.29 10.75
CA ARG A 184 3.68 -2.99 12.16
C ARG A 184 2.56 -2.44 13.07
N ASN A 185 1.55 -1.80 12.53
CA ASN A 185 0.30 -1.36 13.14
C ASN A 185 -0.76 -1.35 12.05
N ARG A 186 -1.98 -1.83 12.33
CA ARG A 186 -3.08 -1.75 11.37
C ARG A 186 -3.34 -0.30 10.99
N ARG A 187 -3.25 -0.02 9.70
CA ARG A 187 -3.53 1.30 9.12
C ARG A 187 -4.63 1.17 8.10
N TYR A 188 -5.63 2.04 8.23
CA TYR A 188 -6.73 2.12 7.30
C TYR A 188 -6.60 3.40 6.50
N SER A 189 -6.69 3.27 5.18
CA SER A 189 -6.65 4.38 4.25
C SER A 189 -7.83 4.31 3.30
N LEU A 190 -8.31 5.47 2.87
CA LEU A 190 -9.41 5.57 1.92
C LEU A 190 -9.14 6.68 0.91
N THR A 191 -9.67 6.50 -0.30
CA THR A 191 -9.57 7.45 -1.40
C THR A 191 -10.96 7.87 -1.82
N LEU A 192 -11.18 9.18 -1.86
CA LEU A 192 -12.41 9.81 -2.30
C LEU A 192 -12.18 10.42 -3.68
N GLN A 193 -13.05 10.11 -4.64
CA GLN A 193 -13.16 10.88 -5.87
C GLN A 193 -14.01 12.11 -5.59
N VAL A 194 -13.39 13.28 -5.65
CA VAL A 194 -14.00 14.57 -5.33
C VAL A 194 -14.69 15.15 -6.57
N GLY A 195 -15.91 15.63 -6.37
CA GLY A 195 -16.69 16.30 -7.42
C GLY A 195 -17.16 15.39 -8.57
N ASN A 196 -17.70 16.02 -9.62
CA ASN A 196 -18.35 15.31 -10.73
C ASN A 196 -17.43 15.11 -11.96
N SER A 197 -16.24 15.71 -11.99
CA SER A 197 -15.34 15.64 -13.16
C SER A 197 -14.59 14.31 -13.29
N GLY A 198 -14.58 13.49 -12.24
CA GLY A 198 -13.99 12.16 -12.28
C GLY A 198 -12.47 12.08 -12.18
N ASN A 199 -11.77 13.20 -12.04
CA ASN A 199 -10.30 13.26 -12.11
C ASN A 199 -9.63 13.83 -10.85
N GLN A 200 -10.39 14.19 -9.82
CA GLN A 200 -9.85 14.70 -8.56
C GLN A 200 -9.99 13.63 -7.49
N PHE A 201 -8.87 13.27 -6.86
CA PHE A 201 -8.84 12.26 -5.79
C PHE A 201 -8.18 12.83 -4.55
N ARG A 202 -8.75 12.49 -3.40
CA ARG A 202 -8.18 12.83 -2.09
C ARG A 202 -8.01 11.59 -1.25
N HIS A 203 -6.87 11.49 -0.58
CA HIS A 203 -6.54 10.37 0.29
C HIS A 203 -6.69 10.77 1.75
N PHE A 204 -7.23 9.86 2.53
CA PHE A 204 -7.41 10.03 3.96
C PHE A 204 -7.00 8.75 4.68
N ASN A 205 -6.73 8.89 5.97
CA ASN A 205 -6.47 7.80 6.89
C ASN A 205 -7.57 7.74 7.95
N THR A 206 -7.76 6.58 8.57
CA THR A 206 -8.52 6.46 9.80
C THR A 206 -7.81 5.48 10.72
N MET A 207 -7.96 5.70 12.02
CA MET A 207 -7.50 4.75 13.05
C MET A 207 -8.63 3.82 13.48
N ASP A 208 -9.88 4.16 13.14
CA ASP A 208 -11.07 3.46 13.56
C ASP A 208 -11.44 2.34 12.55
N PRO A 209 -11.41 1.06 12.98
CA PRO A 209 -11.75 -0.06 12.12
C PRO A 209 -13.23 -0.07 11.70
N ASP A 210 -14.14 0.39 12.55
CA ASP A 210 -15.56 0.39 12.26
C ASP A 210 -15.90 1.47 11.22
N LEU A 211 -15.21 2.61 11.27
CA LEU A 211 -15.26 3.62 10.22
C LEU A 211 -14.75 3.06 8.88
N PHE A 212 -13.68 2.26 8.91
CA PHE A 212 -13.17 1.58 7.72
C PHE A 212 -14.22 0.62 7.13
N TYR A 213 -14.84 -0.24 7.94
CA TYR A 213 -15.88 -1.15 7.44
C TYR A 213 -17.11 -0.42 6.92
N PHE A 214 -17.50 0.68 7.56
CA PHE A 214 -18.57 1.54 7.04
C PHE A 214 -18.21 2.16 5.68
N ALA A 215 -16.95 2.59 5.50
CA ALA A 215 -16.45 3.09 4.23
C ALA A 215 -16.43 2.02 3.13
N VAL A 216 -16.10 0.77 3.46
CA VAL A 216 -16.18 -0.37 2.53
C VAL A 216 -17.62 -0.59 2.06
N GLU A 217 -18.61 -0.51 2.95
CA GLU A 217 -20.01 -0.65 2.56
C GLU A 217 -20.50 0.53 1.69
N CYS A 218 -20.05 1.75 1.98
CA CYS A 218 -20.30 2.92 1.13
C CYS A 218 -19.68 2.73 -0.27
N LEU A 219 -18.44 2.27 -0.36
CA LEU A 219 -17.74 1.96 -1.61
C LEU A 219 -18.48 0.90 -2.41
N LYS A 220 -18.91 -0.19 -1.76
CA LYS A 220 -19.62 -1.31 -2.42
C LYS A 220 -20.93 -0.87 -3.10
N MET A 221 -21.53 0.20 -2.61
CA MET A 221 -22.77 0.76 -3.14
C MET A 221 -22.56 1.96 -4.05
N ALA A 222 -21.32 2.41 -4.23
CA ALA A 222 -20.96 3.60 -5.00
C ALA A 222 -21.78 4.85 -4.60
N VAL A 223 -22.10 5.01 -3.32
CA VAL A 223 -22.92 6.13 -2.83
C VAL A 223 -22.10 7.41 -2.68
N ASN A 224 -22.78 8.55 -2.81
CA ASN A 224 -22.21 9.84 -2.51
C ASN A 224 -22.11 10.00 -0.99
N VAL A 225 -20.92 10.37 -0.51
CA VAL A 225 -20.62 10.59 0.89
C VAL A 225 -20.14 12.01 1.16
N ARG A 226 -20.35 12.44 2.40
CA ARG A 226 -19.66 13.58 3.02
C ARG A 226 -18.65 13.04 4.02
N ILE A 227 -17.38 13.37 3.82
CA ILE A 227 -16.28 12.99 4.71
C ILE A 227 -15.88 14.20 5.53
N HIS A 228 -15.93 14.09 6.86
CA HIS A 228 -15.36 15.08 7.77
C HIS A 228 -13.99 14.59 8.24
N TYR A 229 -12.99 15.46 8.13
CA TYR A 229 -11.61 15.12 8.42
C TYR A 229 -10.93 16.22 9.23
N ILE A 230 -9.84 15.84 9.88
CA ILE A 230 -8.87 16.74 10.50
C ILE A 230 -7.51 16.58 9.83
N GLU A 231 -6.77 17.65 9.77
CA GLU A 231 -5.39 17.68 9.31
C GLU A 231 -4.45 17.61 10.52
N GLN A 232 -3.49 16.68 10.49
CA GLN A 232 -2.47 16.53 11.53
C GLN A 232 -1.07 16.51 10.91
N PHE A 233 -0.07 17.03 11.62
CA PHE A 233 1.33 16.90 11.19
C PHE A 233 1.79 15.44 11.22
N SER A 234 2.51 15.00 10.17
CA SER A 234 3.13 13.68 10.18
C SER A 234 4.25 13.63 11.23
N LYS A 235 4.13 12.78 12.26
CA LYS A 235 5.21 12.53 13.22
C LYS A 235 6.20 11.53 12.63
N GLY A 236 7.17 12.01 11.85
CA GLY A 236 8.25 11.20 11.30
C GLY A 236 9.36 12.08 10.73
N LEU A 237 10.59 11.87 11.20
CA LEU A 237 11.81 12.54 10.75
C LEU A 237 11.90 12.50 9.23
N HIS A 238 11.82 13.64 8.56
CA HIS A 238 12.57 14.12 7.38
C HIS A 238 12.00 15.52 7.08
N TYR A 239 12.84 16.47 6.71
CA TYR A 239 12.51 17.89 6.49
C TYR A 239 11.63 18.10 5.23
N ASP A 240 10.43 17.53 5.22
CA ASP A 240 9.35 17.95 4.34
C ASP A 240 8.03 17.76 5.09
N GLY A 241 7.51 18.84 5.66
CA GLY A 241 6.41 18.86 6.61
C GLY A 241 5.08 18.48 5.97
N GLY A 242 4.87 17.19 5.73
CA GLY A 242 3.61 16.65 5.24
C GLY A 242 2.51 16.69 6.31
N THR A 243 1.30 17.01 5.87
CA THR A 243 0.11 16.83 6.68
C THR A 243 -0.64 15.56 6.29
N ILE A 244 -1.23 14.91 7.29
CA ILE A 244 -2.02 13.69 7.15
C ILE A 244 -3.46 14.04 7.44
N LEU A 245 -4.36 13.66 6.54
CA LEU A 245 -5.79 13.85 6.73
C LEU A 245 -6.40 12.63 7.41
N TYR A 246 -7.02 12.82 8.57
CA TYR A 246 -7.70 11.77 9.33
C TYR A 246 -9.21 11.95 9.27
N VAL A 247 -9.92 10.92 8.82
CA VAL A 247 -11.39 10.90 8.82
C VAL A 247 -11.90 10.56 10.20
N TRP A 248 -12.84 11.38 10.68
CA TRP A 248 -13.54 11.14 11.94
C TRP A 248 -15.05 10.95 11.76
N LYS A 249 -15.62 11.32 10.60
CA LYS A 249 -17.02 11.07 10.30
C LYS A 249 -17.28 10.89 8.82
N VAL A 250 -18.17 9.96 8.49
CA VAL A 250 -18.67 9.72 7.12
C VAL A 250 -20.19 9.73 7.14
N GLU A 251 -20.81 10.50 6.26
CA GLU A 251 -22.27 10.57 6.08
C GLU A 251 -22.65 10.21 4.65
N ILE A 252 -23.73 9.45 4.47
CA ILE A 252 -24.28 9.13 3.16
C ILE A 252 -25.25 10.23 2.76
N LEU A 253 -25.03 10.83 1.60
CA LEU A 253 -25.84 11.95 1.08
C LEU A 253 -26.95 11.48 0.12
N GLY A 254 -26.83 10.28 -0.43
CA GLY A 254 -27.74 9.73 -1.43
C GLY A 254 -27.00 8.91 -2.49
N ARG A 255 -27.70 8.48 -3.54
CA ARG A 255 -27.12 7.65 -4.60
C ARG A 255 -26.11 8.46 -5.42
N GLY A 256 -24.87 7.96 -5.52
CA GLY A 256 -24.06 8.05 -6.75
C GLY A 256 -24.37 6.78 -7.55
N VAL A 257 -24.43 6.73 -8.87
CA VAL A 257 -23.67 7.37 -9.95
C VAL A 257 -24.63 7.53 -11.16
N ASN A 258 -24.35 8.51 -12.03
CA ASN A 258 -25.04 8.73 -13.32
C ASN A 258 -24.73 7.62 -14.34
#